data_AF-A0A1G3U9M3-F1
#
_entry.id   AF-A0A1G3U9M3-F1
#
_cell.length_a   1.000
_cell.length_b   1.000
_cell.length_c   1.000
_cell.angle_alpha   90.00
_cell.angle_beta   90.00
_cell.angle_gamma   90.00
#
_symmetry.space_group_name_H-M   'P 1'
#
loop_
_entity.id
_entity.type
_entity.pdbx_description
1 polymer ?
#
loop_
_entity_poly.entity_id
_entity_poly.type
_entity_poly.pdbx_seq_one_letter_code
_entity_poly.pdbx_strand_id
1 'polypeptide(L)'
;MKHSIVTLSLLLATSLLAESGDSIAKRLSIKAGDKLAKQWEKTLADDEKRKAIGAGSLSAADLDGLKKYLMTHAADSDAPLF
;
A
#
# COMPACT_ATOMS: atom_id res chain seq x y z
N MET A 1 -5.26 -49.51 -24.76
CA MET A 1 -6.20 -48.39 -24.90
C MET A 1 -6.01 -47.44 -23.74
N LYS A 2 -5.79 -46.16 -24.06
CA LYS A 2 -5.96 -44.94 -23.26
C LYS A 2 -5.21 -44.83 -21.92
N HIS A 3 -4.06 -44.16 -21.99
CA HIS A 3 -3.44 -43.48 -20.86
C HIS A 3 -4.38 -42.36 -20.39
N SER A 4 -4.89 -42.49 -19.16
CA SER A 4 -5.63 -41.41 -18.49
C SER A 4 -4.63 -40.40 -17.93
N ILE A 5 -4.31 -39.39 -18.73
CA ILE A 5 -3.57 -38.22 -18.27
C ILE A 5 -4.57 -37.39 -17.45
N VAL A 6 -4.50 -37.51 -16.12
CA VAL A 6 -5.19 -36.61 -15.21
C VAL A 6 -4.35 -35.34 -15.14
N THR A 7 -4.73 -34.32 -15.92
CA THR A 7 -4.10 -33.00 -15.88
C THR A 7 -4.59 -32.28 -14.63
N LEU A 8 -3.82 -32.35 -13.55
CA LEU A 8 -4.06 -31.58 -12.33
C LEU A 8 -3.61 -30.14 -12.58
N SER A 9 -4.53 -29.27 -13.00
CA SER A 9 -4.28 -27.83 -13.14
C SER A 9 -4.16 -27.20 -11.74
N LEU A 10 -2.92 -27.07 -11.26
CA LEU A 10 -2.59 -26.33 -10.05
C LEU A 10 -2.78 -24.83 -10.32
N LEU A 11 -3.93 -24.28 -9.93
CA LEU A 11 -4.15 -22.84 -9.85
C LEU A 11 -3.31 -22.31 -8.70
N LEU A 12 -2.06 -21.93 -9.00
CA LEU A 12 -1.20 -21.20 -8.08
C LEU A 12 -1.78 -19.79 -7.93
N ALA A 13 -2.68 -19.60 -6.97
CA ALA A 13 -3.08 -18.29 -6.52
C ALA A 13 -1.83 -17.67 -5.87
N THR A 14 -1.03 -16.94 -6.65
CA THR A 14 -0.02 -16.05 -6.09
C THR A 14 -0.77 -14.97 -5.35
N SER A 15 -0.97 -15.19 -4.05
CA SER A 15 -1.29 -14.13 -3.10
C SER A 15 -0.20 -13.08 -3.27
N LEU A 16 -0.47 -12.03 -4.06
CA LEU A 16 0.34 -10.84 -4.07
C LEU A 16 0.25 -10.31 -2.63
N LEU A 17 1.27 -10.63 -1.83
CA LEU A 17 1.42 -10.10 -0.48
C LEU A 17 1.62 -8.59 -0.66
N ALA A 18 0.55 -7.82 -0.44
CA ALA A 18 0.64 -6.38 -0.39
C ALA A 18 1.66 -6.00 0.67
N GLU A 19 2.55 -5.08 0.32
CA GLU A 19 3.55 -4.62 1.26
C GLU A 19 2.88 -3.83 2.39
N SER A 20 3.41 -3.91 3.62
CA SER A 20 2.82 -3.14 4.72
C SER A 20 2.99 -1.64 4.49
N GLY A 21 1.98 -0.85 4.87
CA GLY A 21 2.00 0.61 4.70
C GLY A 21 3.19 1.30 5.37
N ASP A 22 3.66 0.77 6.51
CA ASP A 22 4.88 1.24 7.19
C ASP A 22 6.14 1.04 6.33
N SER A 23 6.28 -0.14 5.72
CA SER A 23 7.44 -0.45 4.87
C SER A 23 7.46 0.42 3.62
N ILE A 24 6.28 0.66 3.04
CA ILE A 24 6.11 1.56 1.89
C ILE A 24 6.48 2.99 2.30
N ALA A 25 5.98 3.49 3.44
CA ALA A 25 6.30 4.83 3.93
C ALA A 25 7.81 5.00 4.17
N LYS A 26 8.47 4.00 4.78
CA LYS A 26 9.92 3.97 4.99
C LYS A 26 10.69 3.99 3.66
N ARG A 27 10.31 3.15 2.68
CA ARG A 27 10.94 3.16 1.35
C ARG A 27 10.82 4.52 0.67
N LEU A 28 9.64 5.13 0.77
CA LEU A 28 9.36 6.44 0.16
C LEU A 28 9.90 7.61 0.99
N SER A 29 10.54 7.35 2.14
CA SER A 29 11.02 8.37 3.08
C SER A 29 9.92 9.34 3.54
N ILE A 30 8.70 8.84 3.69
CA ILE A 30 7.53 9.57 4.16
C ILE A 30 7.38 9.33 5.67
N LYS A 31 7.18 10.40 6.45
CA LYS A 31 6.75 10.28 7.85
C LYS A 31 5.27 10.58 7.95
N ALA A 32 4.50 9.65 8.50
CA ALA A 32 3.05 9.81 8.66
C ALA A 32 2.70 11.06 9.49
N GLY A 33 3.49 11.38 10.51
CA GLY A 33 3.32 12.57 11.36
C GLY A 33 3.65 13.92 10.70
N ASP A 34 4.09 13.96 9.44
CA ASP A 34 4.39 15.24 8.76
C ASP A 34 3.12 16.00 8.35
N LYS A 35 1.97 15.33 8.29
CA LYS A 35 0.70 15.91 7.84
C LYS A 35 -0.47 15.37 8.64
N LEU A 36 -1.55 16.15 8.65
CA LEU A 36 -2.86 15.71 9.17
C LEU A 36 -3.48 14.65 8.25
N ALA A 37 -4.35 13.79 8.77
CA ALA A 37 -4.97 12.72 8.01
C ALA A 37 -5.68 13.26 6.74
N LYS A 38 -6.41 14.36 6.86
CA LYS A 38 -7.09 15.03 5.73
C LYS A 38 -6.13 15.58 4.67
N GLN A 39 -4.91 15.98 5.07
CA GLN A 39 -3.88 16.42 4.14
C GLN A 39 -3.26 15.22 3.40
N TRP A 40 -3.10 14.07 4.07
CA TRP A 40 -2.70 12.82 3.43
C TRP A 40 -3.73 12.34 2.41
N GLU A 41 -5.02 12.37 2.76
CA GLU A 41 -6.10 12.04 1.82
C GLU A 41 -6.02 12.88 0.55
N LYS A 42 -5.86 14.20 0.69
CA LYS A 42 -5.68 15.11 -0.46
C LYS A 42 -4.41 14.81 -1.27
N THR A 43 -3.32 14.41 -0.61
CA THR A 43 -2.06 14.08 -1.27
C THR A 43 -2.20 12.79 -2.09
N LEU A 44 -2.90 11.78 -1.58
CA LEU A 44 -3.08 10.50 -2.25
C LEU A 44 -4.17 10.54 -3.34
N ALA A 45 -5.19 11.39 -3.18
CA ALA A 45 -6.27 11.59 -4.16
C ALA A 45 -5.81 12.40 -5.39
N ASP A 46 -4.73 13.16 -5.28
CA ASP A 46 -4.19 13.98 -6.35
C ASP A 46 -3.01 13.26 -7.02
N ASP A 47 -3.11 13.02 -8.33
CA ASP A 47 -2.13 12.25 -9.09
C ASP A 47 -0.73 12.88 -9.11
N GLU A 48 -0.63 14.21 -9.21
CA GLU A 48 0.65 14.90 -9.22
C GLU A 48 1.30 14.84 -7.85
N LYS A 49 0.54 15.09 -6.79
CA LYS A 49 1.03 15.01 -5.41
C LYS A 49 1.41 13.58 -5.02
N ARG A 50 0.62 12.59 -5.43
CA ARG A 50 0.92 11.17 -5.20
C ARG A 50 2.22 10.76 -5.91
N LYS A 51 2.46 11.24 -7.14
CA LYS A 51 3.73 11.04 -7.86
C LYS A 51 4.89 11.77 -7.18
N ALA A 52 4.67 12.98 -6.67
CA ALA A 52 5.70 13.78 -6.00
C ALA A 52 6.25 13.11 -4.72
N ILE A 53 5.43 12.32 -4.02
CA ILE A 53 5.86 11.51 -2.87
C ILE A 53 6.34 10.09 -3.25
N GLY A 54 6.49 9.79 -4.55
CA GLY A 54 6.95 8.49 -5.04
C GLY A 54 5.90 7.37 -5.02
N ALA A 55 4.65 7.67 -4.68
CA ALA A 55 3.55 6.69 -4.60
C ALA A 55 2.81 6.49 -5.94
N GLY A 56 3.26 7.12 -7.03
CA GLY A 56 2.57 7.13 -8.32
C GLY A 56 2.53 5.77 -9.05
N SER A 57 3.43 4.85 -8.72
CA SER A 57 3.54 3.50 -9.32
C SER A 57 3.06 2.38 -8.40
N LEU A 58 2.53 2.69 -7.21
CA LEU A 58 2.02 1.68 -6.30
C LEU A 58 0.81 0.96 -6.89
N SER A 59 0.70 -0.33 -6.60
CA SER A 59 -0.53 -1.07 -6.87
C SER A 59 -1.67 -0.51 -6.02
N ALA A 60 -2.92 -0.77 -6.40
CA ALA A 60 -4.07 -0.34 -5.61
C ALA A 60 -4.04 -0.89 -4.17
N ALA A 61 -3.52 -2.12 -3.99
CA ALA A 61 -3.40 -2.75 -2.68
C ALA A 61 -2.32 -2.08 -1.82
N ASP A 62 -1.15 -1.81 -2.39
CA ASP A 62 -0.05 -1.11 -1.68
C ASP A 62 -0.45 0.33 -1.36
N LEU A 63 -1.17 1.00 -2.27
CA LEU A 63 -1.68 2.35 -2.04
C LEU A 63 -2.71 2.38 -0.90
N ASP A 64 -3.58 1.37 -0.82
CA ASP A 64 -4.53 1.24 0.30
C ASP A 64 -3.80 0.95 1.63
N GLY A 65 -2.78 0.08 1.60
CA GLY A 65 -1.92 -0.19 2.75
C GLY A 65 -1.20 1.07 3.25
N LEU A 66 -0.60 1.82 2.34
CA LEU A 66 0.04 3.11 2.64
C LEU A 66 -0.97 4.12 3.19
N LYS A 67 -2.15 4.24 2.57
CA LYS A 67 -3.21 5.15 3.02
C LYS A 67 -3.60 4.86 4.48
N LYS A 68 -3.88 3.60 4.81
CA LYS A 68 -4.23 3.17 6.17
C LYS A 68 -3.14 3.55 7.16
N TYR A 69 -1.88 3.28 6.83
CA TYR A 69 -0.75 3.64 7.70
C TYR A 69 -0.66 5.15 7.93
N LEU A 70 -0.71 5.95 6.86
CA LEU A 70 -0.59 7.41 6.95
C LEU A 70 -1.74 8.06 7.73
N MET A 71 -2.96 7.52 7.62
CA MET A 71 -4.11 8.01 8.38
C MET A 71 -4.02 7.61 9.86
N THR A 72 -3.61 6.37 10.14
CA THR A 72 -3.46 5.88 11.52
C THR A 72 -2.35 6.61 12.26
N HIS A 73 -1.28 7.02 11.60
CA HIS A 73 -0.13 7.69 12.24
C HIS A 73 0.01 9.16 11.83
N ALA A 74 -1.09 9.78 11.39
CA ALA A 74 -1.11 11.20 11.05
C ALA A 74 -0.80 12.09 12.25
N ALA A 75 -0.45 13.36 12.01
CA ALA A 75 -0.11 14.32 13.06
C ALA A 75 -1.25 14.59 14.07
N ASP A 76 -2.50 14.41 13.63
CA ASP A 76 -3.73 14.53 14.43
C ASP A 76 -4.26 13.18 14.92
N SER A 77 -3.46 12.12 14.80
CA SER A 77 -3.82 10.81 15.35
C SER A 77 -3.41 10.69 16.81
N ASP A 78 -4.24 10.00 17.60
CA ASP A 78 -3.91 9.56 18.96
C ASP A 78 -2.94 8.35 18.96
N ALA A 79 -2.58 7.82 17.78
CA ALA A 79 -1.64 6.71 17.69
C ALA A 79 -0.22 7.18 18.06
N PRO A 80 0.57 6.33 18.74
CA PRO A 80 1.94 6.69 19.07
C PRO A 80 2.78 6.87 17.80
N LEU A 81 3.65 7.88 17.81
CA LEU A 81 4.68 8.07 16.80
C LEU A 81 5.82 7.08 17.13
N PHE A 82 5.99 6.04 16.31
CA PHE A 82 7.05 5.03 16.46
C PHE A 82 8.11 5.19 15.37
#